data_AF-A0A3E1R9Z4-F1
#
_entry.id   AF-A0A3E1R9Z4-F1
#
_cell.length_a   1.000
_cell.length_b   1.000
_cell.length_c   1.000
_cell.angle_alpha   90.00
_cell.angle_beta   90.00
_cell.angle_gamma   90.00
#
_symmetry.space_group_name_H-M   'P 1'
#
loop_
_entity.id
_entity.type
_entity.pdbx_description
1 polymer ?
#
loop_
_entity_poly.entity_id
_entity_poly.type
_entity_poly.pdbx_seq_one_letter_code
_entity_poly.pdbx_strand_id
1 'polypeptide(L)'
;MKRREFSLVASGAALAAGTVWTPAAQAQAVKYEAGEDYVALETRAPVEAPAGKIEVVEMFWYNCPHCNAFEPMLDAWVKKLPKDVAFRRAPVAFREDFVPQQRLYYALDALGLVEKLHAKVFAAIHVEKQDLSKAPAIVEWVAKQGVDKAKFTEQFNSFSVAGKASKAAQLQNAYKVEGVPALGVAGRFYVDGSLAKGMERALKVVDSLVAVARSGK
;
A
#
# COMPACT_ATOMS: atom_id res chain seq x y z
N MET A 1 97.39 10.12 3.48
CA MET A 1 97.32 8.83 4.20
C MET A 1 96.33 8.94 5.36
N LYS A 2 95.18 8.28 5.25
CA LYS A 2 94.44 7.56 6.32
C LYS A 2 92.99 7.38 5.86
N ARG A 3 92.73 6.19 5.30
CA ARG A 3 91.42 5.60 5.02
C ARG A 3 90.82 5.12 6.34
N ARG A 4 89.55 5.42 6.63
CA ARG A 4 88.63 4.68 7.51
C ARG A 4 87.22 5.24 7.29
N GLU A 5 86.10 4.52 7.20
CA GLU A 5 85.75 3.12 6.96
C GLU A 5 84.29 3.12 6.49
N PHE A 6 83.92 2.07 5.77
CA PHE A 6 82.57 1.76 5.33
C PHE A 6 81.65 1.46 6.52
N SER A 7 80.36 1.80 6.41
CA SER A 7 79.26 0.91 6.78
C SER A 7 77.96 1.32 6.09
N LEU A 8 77.43 0.35 5.34
CA LEU A 8 76.16 0.32 4.60
C LEU A 8 74.97 0.10 5.54
N VAL A 9 73.86 0.83 5.32
CA VAL A 9 72.47 0.38 5.57
C VAL A 9 71.59 1.14 4.56
N ALA A 10 71.27 0.57 3.39
CA ALA A 10 70.09 -0.24 3.07
C ALA A 10 68.74 0.54 3.06
N SER A 11 68.35 0.90 1.83
CA SER A 11 67.01 0.91 1.22
C SER A 11 65.74 1.14 2.06
N GLY A 12 64.97 2.17 1.68
CA GLY A 12 63.55 2.29 2.02
C GLY A 12 62.79 3.09 0.96
N ALA A 13 62.27 2.42 -0.07
CA ALA A 13 61.31 3.00 -1.02
C ALA A 13 59.91 2.98 -0.38
N ALA A 14 59.39 4.14 0.02
CA ALA A 14 58.03 4.27 0.51
C ALA A 14 57.07 4.53 -0.66
N LEU A 15 56.39 3.47 -1.11
CA LEU A 15 55.18 3.58 -1.95
C LEU A 15 54.02 4.05 -1.06
N ALA A 16 53.65 5.32 -1.15
CA ALA A 16 52.45 5.84 -0.52
C ALA A 16 51.20 5.36 -1.30
N ALA A 17 50.60 4.25 -0.85
CA ALA A 17 49.28 3.83 -1.29
C ALA A 17 48.23 4.77 -0.68
N GLY A 18 47.70 5.70 -1.48
CA GLY A 18 46.58 6.54 -1.08
C GLY A 18 45.30 5.70 -0.96
N THR A 19 44.90 5.34 0.26
CA THR A 19 43.58 4.78 0.54
C THR A 19 42.53 5.88 0.41
N VAL A 20 41.73 5.82 -0.66
CA VAL A 20 40.56 6.68 -0.85
C VAL A 20 39.51 6.26 0.17
N TRP A 21 39.42 6.98 1.28
CA TRP A 21 38.39 6.76 2.29
C TRP A 21 37.11 7.45 1.83
N THR A 22 36.27 6.75 1.08
CA THR A 22 34.89 7.20 0.82
C THR A 22 34.06 6.95 2.08
N PRO A 23 33.55 7.97 2.76
CA PRO A 23 32.62 7.75 3.85
C PRO A 23 31.35 7.14 3.26
N ALA A 24 31.05 5.90 3.64
CA ALA A 24 29.74 5.31 3.40
C ALA A 24 28.72 6.18 4.14
N ALA A 25 27.96 6.99 3.40
CA ALA A 25 26.80 7.66 3.92
C ALA A 25 25.81 6.58 4.36
N GLN A 26 25.86 6.18 5.63
CA GLN A 26 24.79 5.42 6.25
C GLN A 26 23.60 6.37 6.29
N ALA A 27 22.70 6.24 5.29
CA ALA A 27 21.39 6.84 5.37
C ALA A 27 20.79 6.40 6.71
N GLN A 28 20.65 7.34 7.65
CA GLN A 28 19.93 7.09 8.88
C GLN A 28 18.51 6.70 8.46
N ALA A 29 18.18 5.42 8.63
CA ALA A 29 16.82 4.96 8.41
C ALA A 29 15.91 5.82 9.29
N VAL A 30 14.98 6.55 8.67
CA VAL A 30 13.96 7.30 9.41
C VAL A 30 13.25 6.28 10.30
N LYS A 31 13.41 6.45 11.61
CA LYS A 31 12.80 5.54 12.58
C LYS A 31 11.36 6.01 12.78
N TYR A 32 10.42 5.19 12.36
CA TYR A 32 9.01 5.38 12.65
C TYR A 32 8.64 4.69 13.96
N GLU A 33 7.79 5.32 14.77
CA GLU A 33 7.46 4.85 16.12
C GLU A 33 6.02 4.33 16.22
N ALA A 34 5.85 3.16 16.85
CA ALA A 34 4.54 2.59 17.11
C ALA A 34 3.77 3.46 18.13
N GLY A 35 2.48 3.69 17.86
CA GLY A 35 1.64 4.60 18.65
C GLY A 35 1.68 6.05 18.19
N GLU A 36 2.71 6.45 17.41
CA GLU A 36 2.80 7.79 16.82
C GLU A 36 2.58 7.77 15.31
N ASP A 37 3.37 6.97 14.59
CA ASP A 37 3.38 6.94 13.12
C ASP A 37 2.52 5.83 12.53
N TYR A 38 2.32 4.76 13.31
CA TYR A 38 1.56 3.58 12.96
C TYR A 38 1.08 2.87 14.23
N VAL A 39 0.12 1.97 14.08
CA VAL A 39 -0.33 1.07 15.14
C VAL A 39 0.23 -0.33 14.88
N ALA A 40 0.85 -0.94 15.88
CA ALA A 40 1.14 -2.37 15.87
C ALA A 40 -0.09 -3.12 16.40
N LEU A 41 -0.66 -4.01 15.59
CA LEU A 41 -1.84 -4.77 15.96
C LEU A 41 -1.49 -5.81 17.03
N GLU A 42 -2.32 -5.87 18.08
CA GLU A 42 -2.23 -6.88 19.14
C GLU A 42 -2.51 -8.28 18.59
N THR A 43 -3.52 -8.39 17.74
CA THR A 43 -3.92 -9.61 17.04
C THR A 43 -3.66 -9.46 15.57
N ARG A 44 -3.00 -10.45 14.97
CA ARG A 44 -2.73 -10.44 13.53
C ARG A 44 -4.04 -10.50 12.74
N ALA A 45 -4.24 -9.53 11.85
CA ALA A 45 -5.36 -9.51 10.92
C ALA A 45 -5.17 -10.55 9.80
N PRO A 46 -6.27 -11.04 9.18
CA PRO A 46 -6.19 -11.96 8.05
C PRO A 46 -5.39 -11.39 6.88
N VAL A 47 -4.58 -12.24 6.25
CA VAL A 47 -3.77 -11.93 5.07
C VAL A 47 -4.19 -12.86 3.94
N GLU A 48 -4.37 -12.32 2.74
CA GLU A 48 -4.76 -13.05 1.53
C GLU A 48 -3.60 -13.21 0.53
N ALA A 49 -2.51 -12.47 0.73
CA ALA A 49 -1.32 -12.58 -0.11
C ALA A 49 -0.78 -14.03 -0.16
N PRO A 50 -0.29 -14.49 -1.34
CA PRO A 50 0.34 -15.79 -1.47
C PRO A 50 1.46 -16.02 -0.46
N ALA A 51 1.67 -17.28 -0.08
CA ALA A 51 2.77 -17.66 0.81
C ALA A 51 4.11 -17.09 0.32
N GLY A 52 4.88 -16.51 1.25
CA GLY A 52 6.16 -15.86 0.95
C GLY A 52 6.06 -14.39 0.53
N LYS A 53 4.87 -13.85 0.25
CA LYS A 53 4.67 -12.42 -0.02
C LYS A 53 4.26 -11.62 1.23
N ILE A 54 4.63 -10.36 1.25
CA ILE A 54 4.22 -9.38 2.27
C ILE A 54 3.00 -8.66 1.73
N GLU A 55 1.86 -8.78 2.41
CA GLU A 55 0.65 -8.06 2.02
C GLU A 55 0.76 -6.58 2.40
N VAL A 56 0.36 -5.71 1.47
CA VAL A 56 -0.08 -4.35 1.79
C VAL A 56 -1.53 -4.22 1.30
N VAL A 57 -2.43 -3.82 2.20
CA VAL A 57 -3.84 -3.62 1.88
C VAL A 57 -4.23 -2.17 2.06
N GLU A 58 -4.84 -1.58 1.04
CA GLU A 58 -5.54 -0.30 1.17
C GLU A 58 -6.99 -0.52 1.59
N MET A 59 -7.40 0.16 2.66
CA MET A 59 -8.78 0.30 3.08
C MET A 59 -9.30 1.67 2.64
N PHE A 60 -10.32 1.67 1.78
CA PHE A 60 -10.80 2.88 1.11
C PHE A 60 -12.31 2.89 0.97
N TRP A 61 -12.87 4.06 0.63
CA TRP A 61 -14.28 4.21 0.28
C TRP A 61 -14.41 5.14 -0.92
N TYR A 62 -15.23 4.77 -1.92
CA TYR A 62 -15.33 5.54 -3.15
C TYR A 62 -15.85 6.96 -2.95
N ASN A 63 -16.75 7.21 -2.00
CA ASN A 63 -17.21 8.55 -1.67
C ASN A 63 -16.26 9.33 -0.74
N CYS A 64 -15.14 8.76 -0.31
CA CYS A 64 -14.18 9.49 0.51
C CYS A 64 -13.33 10.44 -0.36
N PRO A 65 -13.36 11.77 -0.11
CA PRO A 65 -12.58 12.74 -0.88
C PRO A 65 -11.07 12.54 -0.70
N HIS A 66 -10.62 12.11 0.49
CA HIS A 66 -9.21 11.83 0.74
C HIS A 66 -8.72 10.57 0.00
N CYS A 67 -9.58 9.54 -0.15
CA CYS A 67 -9.25 8.37 -0.97
C CYS A 67 -9.08 8.77 -2.44
N ASN A 68 -10.02 9.55 -2.98
CA ASN A 68 -9.93 10.07 -4.35
C ASN A 68 -8.66 10.91 -4.59
N ALA A 69 -8.31 11.79 -3.66
CA ALA A 69 -7.09 12.59 -3.76
C ALA A 69 -5.80 11.77 -3.63
N PHE A 70 -5.84 10.66 -2.89
CA PHE A 70 -4.69 9.77 -2.67
C PHE A 70 -4.43 8.83 -3.85
N GLU A 71 -5.47 8.42 -4.58
CA GLU A 71 -5.39 7.37 -5.60
C GLU A 71 -4.27 7.55 -6.65
N PRO A 72 -4.01 8.75 -7.23
CA PRO A 72 -2.92 8.92 -8.18
C PRO A 72 -1.53 8.65 -7.57
N MET A 73 -1.34 9.05 -6.31
CA MET A 73 -0.09 8.82 -5.59
C MET A 73 0.07 7.33 -5.24
N LEU A 74 -1.01 6.70 -4.80
CA LEU A 74 -1.01 5.28 -4.47
C LEU A 74 -0.73 4.42 -5.71
N ASP A 75 -1.40 4.67 -6.83
CA ASP A 75 -1.17 3.95 -8.09
C ASP A 75 0.31 4.05 -8.55
N ALA A 76 0.90 5.24 -8.46
CA ALA A 76 2.30 5.46 -8.77
C ALA A 76 3.26 4.71 -7.82
N TRP A 77 2.88 4.53 -6.55
CA TRP A 77 3.64 3.76 -5.57
C TRP A 77 3.48 2.24 -5.79
N VAL A 78 2.26 1.74 -6.03
CA VAL A 78 1.97 0.32 -6.29
C VAL A 78 2.78 -0.21 -7.48
N LYS A 79 2.91 0.59 -8.55
CA LYS A 79 3.71 0.25 -9.74
C LYS A 79 5.21 0.06 -9.47
N LYS A 80 5.72 0.54 -8.33
CA LYS A 80 7.12 0.45 -7.92
C LYS A 80 7.38 -0.64 -6.89
N LEU A 81 6.35 -1.37 -6.47
CA LEU A 81 6.46 -2.38 -5.44
C LEU A 81 7.44 -3.51 -5.83
N PRO A 82 8.27 -3.98 -4.89
CA PRO A 82 9.12 -5.13 -5.13
C PRO A 82 8.29 -6.41 -5.28
N LYS A 83 8.86 -7.42 -5.95
CA LYS A 83 8.17 -8.68 -6.30
C LYS A 83 7.64 -9.46 -5.09
N ASP A 84 8.25 -9.25 -3.92
CA ASP A 84 7.89 -9.90 -2.66
C ASP A 84 6.75 -9.19 -1.91
N VAL A 85 6.22 -8.08 -2.43
CA VAL A 85 5.03 -7.40 -1.90
C VAL A 85 3.82 -7.72 -2.77
N ALA A 86 2.69 -7.99 -2.12
CA ALA A 86 1.40 -8.16 -2.76
C ALA A 86 0.47 -7.04 -2.29
N PHE A 87 0.07 -6.17 -3.22
CA PHE A 87 -0.87 -5.11 -2.93
C PHE A 87 -2.30 -5.53 -3.27
N ARG A 88 -3.27 -5.18 -2.42
CA ARG A 88 -4.69 -5.30 -2.72
C ARG A 88 -5.48 -4.14 -2.11
N ARG A 89 -6.70 -3.93 -2.61
CA ARG A 89 -7.65 -2.98 -2.00
C ARG A 89 -8.82 -3.72 -1.35
N ALA A 90 -9.30 -3.16 -0.26
CA ALA A 90 -10.43 -3.63 0.52
C ALA A 90 -11.37 -2.45 0.78
N PRO A 91 -12.47 -2.29 0.01
CA PRO A 91 -13.43 -1.23 0.26
C PRO A 91 -14.08 -1.43 1.64
N VAL A 92 -14.14 -0.38 2.44
CA VAL A 92 -14.76 -0.41 3.79
C VAL A 92 -16.24 -0.06 3.72
N ALA A 93 -16.99 -0.51 4.73
CA ALA A 93 -18.38 -0.10 4.94
C ALA A 93 -18.62 0.13 6.43
N PHE A 94 -18.46 1.38 6.87
CA PHE A 94 -18.79 1.80 8.24
C PHE A 94 -20.30 1.75 8.53
N ARG A 95 -21.13 1.72 7.48
CA ARG A 95 -22.59 1.66 7.54
C ARG A 95 -23.12 0.80 6.41
N GLU A 96 -24.31 0.24 6.59
CA GLU A 96 -24.97 -0.62 5.59
C GLU A 96 -25.16 0.08 4.23
N ASP A 97 -25.38 1.39 4.22
CA ASP A 97 -25.54 2.16 2.98
C ASP A 97 -24.24 2.32 2.17
N PHE A 98 -23.09 1.88 2.70
CA PHE A 98 -21.80 1.86 1.98
C PHE A 98 -21.57 0.52 1.24
N VAL A 99 -22.27 -0.54 1.64
CA VAL A 99 -22.12 -1.90 1.07
C VAL A 99 -22.29 -1.94 -0.46
N PRO A 100 -23.20 -1.19 -1.10
CA PRO A 100 -23.29 -1.17 -2.56
C PRO A 100 -21.98 -0.81 -3.25
N GLN A 101 -21.16 0.06 -2.65
CA GLN A 101 -19.85 0.44 -3.20
C GLN A 101 -18.76 -0.61 -2.96
N GLN A 102 -18.85 -1.40 -1.89
CA GLN A 102 -18.01 -2.59 -1.74
C GLN A 102 -18.32 -3.60 -2.85
N ARG A 103 -19.62 -3.86 -3.10
CA ARG A 103 -20.06 -4.76 -4.17
C ARG A 103 -19.66 -4.25 -5.54
N LEU A 104 -19.70 -2.94 -5.79
CA LEU A 104 -19.17 -2.33 -7.01
C LEU A 104 -17.70 -2.72 -7.22
N TYR A 105 -16.82 -2.45 -6.25
CA TYR A 105 -15.40 -2.80 -6.37
C TYR A 105 -15.21 -4.30 -6.64
N TYR A 106 -15.85 -5.16 -5.87
CA TYR A 106 -15.65 -6.61 -6.01
C TYR A 106 -16.29 -7.20 -7.27
N ALA A 107 -17.35 -6.60 -7.81
CA ALA A 107 -17.89 -6.97 -9.12
C ALA A 107 -16.95 -6.56 -10.26
N LEU A 108 -16.32 -5.37 -10.16
CA LEU A 108 -15.28 -4.96 -11.10
C LEU A 108 -14.05 -5.88 -11.03
N ASP A 109 -13.65 -6.27 -9.82
CA ASP A 109 -12.55 -7.22 -9.57
C ASP A 109 -12.83 -8.59 -10.20
N ALA A 110 -14.03 -9.14 -9.98
CA ALA A 110 -14.45 -10.40 -10.56
C ALA A 110 -14.47 -10.38 -12.11
N LEU A 111 -14.66 -9.21 -12.70
CA LEU A 111 -14.65 -9.01 -14.16
C LEU A 111 -13.28 -8.61 -14.71
N GLY A 112 -12.25 -8.43 -13.87
CA GLY A 112 -10.93 -7.94 -14.29
C GLY A 112 -10.94 -6.49 -14.79
N LEU A 113 -11.87 -5.67 -14.28
CA LEU A 113 -12.11 -4.30 -14.76
C LEU A 113 -11.61 -3.20 -13.81
N VAL A 114 -10.98 -3.56 -12.68
CA VAL A 114 -10.50 -2.59 -11.69
C VAL A 114 -9.52 -1.59 -12.30
N GLU A 115 -8.48 -2.05 -13.01
CA GLU A 115 -7.49 -1.15 -13.64
C GLU A 115 -8.13 -0.14 -14.59
N LYS A 116 -9.19 -0.54 -15.31
CA LYS A 116 -9.88 0.31 -16.29
C LYS A 116 -10.87 1.28 -15.65
N LEU A 117 -11.57 0.86 -14.60
CA LEU A 117 -12.76 1.56 -14.10
C LEU A 117 -12.61 2.16 -12.70
N HIS A 118 -11.63 1.75 -11.90
CA HIS A 118 -11.49 2.21 -10.51
C HIS A 118 -11.35 3.74 -10.41
N ALA A 119 -10.41 4.34 -11.15
CA ALA A 119 -10.25 5.80 -11.20
C ALA A 119 -11.48 6.50 -11.82
N LYS A 120 -12.19 5.84 -12.74
CA LYS A 120 -13.43 6.40 -13.32
C LYS A 120 -14.58 6.43 -12.33
N VAL A 121 -14.70 5.43 -11.45
CA VAL A 121 -15.69 5.45 -10.36
C VAL A 121 -15.46 6.66 -9.46
N PHE A 122 -14.21 6.87 -9.06
CA PHE A 122 -13.82 8.04 -8.28
C PHE A 122 -14.14 9.36 -9.00
N ALA A 123 -13.78 9.49 -10.28
CA ALA A 123 -14.11 10.67 -11.07
C ALA A 123 -15.62 10.91 -11.19
N ALA A 124 -16.41 9.85 -11.42
CA ALA A 124 -17.86 9.95 -11.50
C ALA A 124 -18.48 10.53 -10.22
N ILE A 125 -17.98 10.13 -9.05
CA ILE A 125 -18.48 10.61 -7.75
C ILE A 125 -17.96 12.02 -7.44
N HIS A 126 -16.64 12.23 -7.52
CA HIS A 126 -16.01 13.44 -6.99
C HIS A 126 -15.98 14.60 -7.97
N VAL A 127 -15.92 14.32 -9.27
CA VAL A 127 -15.85 15.33 -10.34
C VAL A 127 -17.22 15.51 -10.97
N GLU A 128 -17.83 14.42 -11.44
CA GLU A 128 -19.11 14.47 -12.17
C GLU A 128 -20.34 14.51 -11.24
N LYS A 129 -20.13 14.38 -9.92
CA LYS A 129 -21.18 14.45 -8.88
C LYS A 129 -22.31 13.43 -9.07
N GLN A 130 -21.99 12.26 -9.62
CA GLN A 130 -22.93 11.16 -9.74
C GLN A 130 -23.12 10.46 -8.39
N ASP A 131 -24.37 10.21 -8.01
CA ASP A 131 -24.70 9.43 -6.82
C ASP A 131 -24.62 7.93 -7.13
N LEU A 132 -23.47 7.33 -6.79
CA LEU A 132 -23.23 5.88 -6.88
C LEU A 132 -23.38 5.19 -5.52
N SER A 133 -24.24 5.67 -4.63
CA SER A 133 -24.52 5.03 -3.33
C SER A 133 -25.49 3.84 -3.44
N LYS A 134 -26.25 3.73 -4.53
CA LYS A 134 -27.32 2.74 -4.70
C LYS A 134 -27.05 1.79 -5.87
N ALA A 135 -27.43 0.53 -5.69
CA ALA A 135 -27.22 -0.52 -6.69
C ALA A 135 -27.76 -0.19 -8.10
N PRO A 136 -28.99 0.36 -8.28
CA PRO A 136 -29.48 0.71 -9.61
C PRO A 136 -28.60 1.74 -10.33
N ALA A 137 -28.21 2.81 -9.63
CA ALA A 137 -27.35 3.85 -10.18
C ALA A 137 -25.95 3.31 -10.55
N ILE A 138 -25.40 2.44 -9.70
CA ILE A 138 -24.13 1.75 -9.97
C ILE A 138 -24.23 0.92 -11.26
N VAL A 139 -25.25 0.07 -11.39
CA VAL A 139 -25.42 -0.80 -12.56
C VAL A 139 -25.57 0.02 -13.84
N GLU A 140 -26.36 1.10 -13.81
CA GLU A 140 -26.52 1.99 -14.95
C GLU A 140 -25.24 2.70 -15.33
N TRP A 141 -24.49 3.20 -14.35
CA TRP A 141 -23.21 3.85 -14.59
C TRP A 141 -22.20 2.88 -15.21
N VAL A 142 -22.08 1.67 -14.67
CA VAL A 142 -21.15 0.65 -15.21
C VAL A 142 -21.52 0.26 -16.63
N ALA A 143 -22.82 0.15 -16.95
CA ALA A 143 -23.28 -0.10 -18.32
C ALA A 143 -22.85 1.03 -19.29
N LYS A 144 -22.96 2.30 -18.86
CA LYS A 144 -22.49 3.46 -19.65
C LYS A 144 -20.97 3.45 -19.88
N GLN A 145 -20.19 2.71 -19.09
CA GLN A 145 -18.75 2.51 -19.31
C GLN A 145 -18.44 1.41 -20.34
N GLY A 146 -19.46 0.83 -20.98
CA GLY A 146 -19.32 -0.22 -22.00
C GLY A 146 -19.19 -1.63 -21.43
N VAL A 147 -19.63 -1.84 -20.19
CA VAL A 147 -19.69 -3.17 -19.57
C VAL A 147 -21.08 -3.77 -19.83
N ASP A 148 -21.14 -5.06 -20.15
CA ASP A 148 -22.43 -5.75 -20.29
C ASP A 148 -23.25 -5.67 -18.99
N LYS A 149 -24.44 -5.07 -19.08
CA LYS A 149 -25.29 -4.78 -17.91
C LYS A 149 -25.72 -6.07 -17.20
N ALA A 150 -26.08 -7.11 -17.94
CA ALA A 150 -26.55 -8.36 -17.37
C ALA A 150 -25.42 -9.07 -16.61
N LYS A 151 -24.25 -9.20 -17.24
CA LYS A 151 -23.04 -9.79 -16.64
C LYS A 151 -22.58 -9.03 -15.40
N PHE A 152 -22.58 -7.70 -15.45
CA PHE A 152 -22.24 -6.90 -14.26
C PHE A 152 -23.24 -7.11 -13.13
N THR A 153 -24.54 -7.07 -13.45
CA THR A 153 -25.62 -7.25 -12.45
C THR A 153 -25.56 -8.64 -11.81
N GLU A 154 -25.26 -9.67 -12.58
CA GLU A 154 -25.03 -11.03 -12.09
C GLU A 154 -23.87 -11.07 -11.09
N GLN A 155 -22.70 -10.52 -11.46
CA GLN A 155 -21.54 -10.49 -10.56
C GLN A 155 -21.83 -9.66 -9.30
N PHE A 156 -22.41 -8.47 -9.45
CA PHE A 156 -22.77 -7.58 -8.34
C PHE A 156 -23.70 -8.24 -7.30
N ASN A 157 -24.61 -9.10 -7.75
CA ASN A 157 -25.54 -9.83 -6.88
C ASN A 157 -25.04 -11.23 -6.49
N SER A 158 -23.87 -11.65 -6.97
CA SER A 158 -23.36 -13.00 -6.73
C SER A 158 -23.02 -13.23 -5.25
N PHE A 159 -23.15 -14.49 -4.82
CA PHE A 159 -22.72 -14.91 -3.48
C PHE A 159 -21.22 -14.65 -3.26
N SER A 160 -20.40 -14.81 -4.31
CA SER A 160 -18.96 -14.54 -4.26
C SER A 160 -18.66 -13.07 -3.91
N VAL A 161 -19.32 -12.12 -4.59
CA VAL A 161 -19.16 -10.68 -4.33
C VAL A 161 -19.69 -10.31 -2.94
N ALA A 162 -20.84 -10.86 -2.53
CA ALA A 162 -21.37 -10.67 -1.18
C ALA A 162 -20.38 -11.17 -0.12
N GLY A 163 -19.80 -12.37 -0.32
CA GLY A 163 -18.80 -12.94 0.57
C GLY A 163 -17.52 -12.11 0.66
N LYS A 164 -17.03 -11.56 -0.46
CA LYS A 164 -15.88 -10.63 -0.46
C LYS A 164 -16.20 -9.34 0.31
N ALA A 165 -17.39 -8.76 0.15
CA ALA A 165 -17.83 -7.59 0.92
C ALA A 165 -17.88 -7.88 2.43
N SER A 166 -18.42 -9.04 2.83
CA SER A 166 -18.42 -9.47 4.24
C SER A 166 -17.00 -9.69 4.79
N LYS A 167 -16.08 -10.28 4.00
CA LYS A 167 -14.66 -10.40 4.38
C LYS A 167 -13.99 -9.05 4.55
N ALA A 168 -14.30 -8.07 3.69
CA ALA A 168 -13.79 -6.71 3.82
C ALA A 168 -14.24 -6.05 5.13
N ALA A 169 -15.49 -6.25 5.55
CA ALA A 169 -15.99 -5.78 6.84
C ALA A 169 -15.28 -6.46 8.02
N GLN A 170 -15.01 -7.77 7.93
CA GLN A 170 -14.21 -8.47 8.95
C GLN A 170 -12.77 -7.94 9.02
N LEU A 171 -12.16 -7.67 7.86
CA LEU A 171 -10.83 -7.07 7.78
C LEU A 171 -10.80 -5.68 8.41
N GLN A 172 -11.78 -4.83 8.09
CA GLN A 172 -11.96 -3.50 8.68
C GLN A 172 -12.00 -3.58 10.21
N ASN A 173 -12.75 -4.54 10.76
CA ASN A 173 -12.82 -4.76 12.21
C ASN A 173 -11.50 -5.29 12.79
N ALA A 174 -10.83 -6.23 12.09
CA ALA A 174 -9.56 -6.79 12.54
C ALA A 174 -8.43 -5.75 12.60
N TYR A 175 -8.43 -4.79 11.67
CA TYR A 175 -7.52 -3.65 11.69
C TYR A 175 -7.99 -2.51 12.60
N LYS A 176 -9.19 -2.61 13.22
CA LYS A 176 -9.84 -1.55 14.00
C LYS A 176 -9.86 -0.21 13.24
N VAL A 177 -10.22 -0.25 11.95
CA VAL A 177 -10.19 0.93 11.07
C VAL A 177 -11.19 1.97 11.58
N GLU A 178 -10.71 3.19 11.83
CA GLU A 178 -11.55 4.33 12.27
C GLU A 178 -11.76 5.38 11.17
N GLY A 179 -10.98 5.31 10.09
CA GLY A 179 -11.04 6.25 8.98
C GLY A 179 -10.37 5.72 7.71
N VAL A 180 -10.56 6.43 6.60
CA VAL A 180 -9.98 6.10 5.30
C VAL A 180 -9.46 7.35 4.58
N PRO A 181 -8.42 7.23 3.72
CA PRO A 181 -7.70 6.00 3.38
C PRO A 181 -6.80 5.51 4.52
N ALA A 182 -6.71 4.20 4.66
CA ALA A 182 -5.83 3.53 5.62
C ALA A 182 -5.09 2.37 4.95
N LEU A 183 -3.92 2.02 5.48
CA LEU A 183 -3.02 1.01 4.95
C LEU A 183 -2.70 -0.03 6.02
N GLY A 184 -2.87 -1.30 5.68
CA GLY A 184 -2.48 -2.44 6.50
C GLY A 184 -1.24 -3.12 5.94
N VAL A 185 -0.28 -3.48 6.79
CA VAL A 185 0.96 -4.18 6.37
C VAL A 185 1.09 -5.50 7.10
N ALA A 186 1.22 -6.58 6.31
CA ALA A 186 1.46 -7.96 6.76
C ALA A 186 0.48 -8.51 7.80
N GLY A 187 -0.73 -7.94 7.92
CA GLY A 187 -1.66 -8.28 9.01
C GLY A 187 -1.22 -7.79 10.38
N ARG A 188 -0.17 -6.96 10.47
CA ARG A 188 0.52 -6.63 11.73
C ARG A 188 0.52 -5.15 12.06
N PHE A 189 0.43 -4.29 11.05
CA PHE A 189 0.60 -2.86 11.23
C PHE A 189 -0.50 -2.11 10.50
N TYR A 190 -0.99 -1.04 11.11
CA TYR A 190 -2.00 -0.12 10.58
C TYR A 190 -1.41 1.28 10.49
N VAL A 191 -1.67 1.98 9.38
CA VAL A 191 -1.24 3.36 9.14
C VAL A 191 -2.38 4.11 8.47
N ASP A 192 -2.66 5.34 8.89
CA ASP A 192 -3.56 6.24 8.18
C ASP A 192 -2.96 7.65 8.08
N GLY A 193 -3.69 8.55 7.41
CA GLY A 193 -3.26 9.93 7.22
C GLY A 193 -3.15 10.73 8.52
N SER A 194 -3.92 10.38 9.56
CA SER A 194 -3.90 11.08 10.84
C SER A 194 -2.63 10.75 11.62
N LEU A 195 -2.32 9.46 11.75
CA LEU A 195 -1.09 8.97 12.40
C LEU A 195 0.16 9.44 11.64
N ALA A 196 0.16 9.22 10.32
CA ALA A 196 1.33 9.52 9.52
C ALA A 196 1.49 11.02 9.23
N LYS A 197 0.52 11.88 9.59
CA LYS A 197 0.49 13.32 9.26
C LYS A 197 0.45 13.56 7.74
N GLY A 198 -0.30 12.74 7.02
CA GLY A 198 -0.52 12.80 5.58
C GLY A 198 -0.17 11.49 4.86
N MET A 199 -0.89 11.21 3.76
CA MET A 199 -0.75 9.94 3.04
C MET A 199 0.58 9.77 2.30
N GLU A 200 1.24 10.85 1.91
CA GLU A 200 2.60 10.77 1.35
C GLU A 200 3.58 10.20 2.38
N ARG A 201 3.49 10.68 3.63
CA ARG A 201 4.30 10.16 4.72
C ARG A 201 3.85 8.74 5.11
N ALA A 202 2.55 8.44 5.03
CA ALA A 202 2.04 7.08 5.27
C ALA A 202 2.69 6.04 4.35
N LEU A 203 2.90 6.35 3.06
CA LEU A 203 3.60 5.44 2.15
C LEU A 203 5.06 5.18 2.57
N LYS A 204 5.77 6.20 3.06
CA LYS A 204 7.15 6.03 3.58
C LYS A 204 7.17 5.18 4.86
N VAL A 205 6.17 5.34 5.72
CA VAL A 205 5.97 4.47 6.91
C VAL A 205 5.72 3.03 6.45
N VAL A 206 4.84 2.81 5.48
CA VAL A 206 4.55 1.49 4.92
C VAL A 206 5.80 0.83 4.34
N ASP A 207 6.64 1.55 3.59
CA ASP A 207 7.89 1.02 3.05
C ASP A 207 8.83 0.52 4.16
N SER A 208 8.94 1.28 5.26
CA SER A 208 9.69 0.86 6.44
C SER A 208 9.08 -0.37 7.11
N LEU A 209 7.76 -0.41 7.26
CA LEU A 209 7.05 -1.55 7.88
C LEU A 209 7.13 -2.82 7.02
N VAL A 210 7.15 -2.69 5.70
CA VAL A 210 7.44 -3.81 4.79
C VAL A 210 8.85 -4.34 5.03
N ALA A 211 9.85 -3.48 5.23
CA ALA A 211 11.20 -3.91 5.57
C ALA A 211 11.27 -4.65 6.92
N VAL A 212 10.55 -4.15 7.94
CA VAL A 212 10.42 -4.81 9.24
C VAL A 212 9.72 -6.17 9.12
N ALA A 213 8.64 -6.24 8.32
CA ALA A 213 7.93 -7.49 8.06
C ALA A 213 8.81 -8.52 7.32
N ARG A 214 9.77 -8.05 6.51
CA ARG A 214 10.75 -8.89 5.81
C ARG A 214 11.80 -9.47 6.75
N SER A 215 12.31 -8.68 7.70
CA SER A 215 13.35 -9.13 8.64
C SER A 215 12.82 -9.99 9.79
N GLY A 216 11.53 -9.89 10.10
CA GLY A 216 10.86 -10.72 11.11
C GLY A 216 10.16 -11.96 10.54
N LYS A 217 10.53 -12.40 9.33
CA LYS A 217 10.16 -13.72 8.79
C LYS A 217 10.97 -14.81 9.47
#